data_AF-A0A9Q1E9E8-F1
#
_entry.id   AF-A0A9Q1E9E8-F1
#
_cell.length_a   1.000
_cell.length_b   1.000
_cell.length_c   1.000
_cell.angle_alpha   90.00
_cell.angle_beta   90.00
_cell.angle_gamma   90.00
#
_symmetry.space_group_name_H-M   'P 1'
#
loop_
_entity.id
_entity.type
_entity.pdbx_description
1 polymer ?
#
loop_
_entity_poly.entity_id
_entity_poly.type
_entity_poly.pdbx_seq_one_letter_code
_entity_poly.pdbx_strand_id
1 'polypeptide(L)'
;MVLANNEMRLREVQTRVIQDNDIFNNINAVSLATINRVLHRHQVTVKQLYTVPFERNSDRVKEIWCRYVQRRAEELKERSKRGNEGGWEVRATD
;
A
#
# COMPACT_ATOMS: atom_id res chain seq x y z
N MET A 1 16.12 -1.31 -6.61
CA MET A 1 15.67 -2.35 -7.56
C MET A 1 14.45 -3.03 -6.95
N VAL A 2 13.27 -2.92 -7.55
CA VAL A 2 12.04 -3.54 -7.01
C VAL A 2 12.12 -5.05 -7.26
N LEU A 3 12.26 -5.84 -6.20
CA LEU A 3 12.24 -7.31 -6.29
C LEU A 3 10.78 -7.76 -6.17
N ALA A 4 10.26 -8.41 -7.21
CA ALA A 4 8.95 -9.05 -7.14
C ALA A 4 9.03 -10.21 -6.14
N ASN A 5 8.54 -10.01 -4.92
CA ASN A 5 8.53 -11.04 -3.89
C ASN A 5 7.15 -11.72 -3.83
N ASN A 6 6.91 -12.63 -4.78
CA ASN A 6 5.66 -13.40 -4.82
C ASN A 6 5.65 -14.57 -3.83
N GLU A 7 6.81 -14.91 -3.24
CA GLU A 7 6.91 -16.04 -2.31
C GLU A 7 6.03 -15.85 -1.08
N MET A 8 5.91 -14.62 -0.57
CA MET A 8 5.06 -14.32 0.58
C MET A 8 3.59 -14.66 0.29
N ARG A 9 3.10 -14.29 -0.90
CA ARG A 9 1.73 -14.60 -1.33
C ARG A 9 1.53 -16.09 -1.56
N LEU A 10 2.51 -16.79 -2.15
CA LEU A 10 2.43 -18.24 -2.33
C LEU A 10 2.41 -18.98 -0.98
N ARG A 11 3.15 -18.48 0.04
CA ARG A 11 3.11 -19.01 1.40
C ARG A 11 1.75 -18.75 2.08
N GLU A 12 1.16 -17.56 1.90
CA GLU A 12 -0.20 -17.30 2.40
C GLU A 12 -1.24 -18.27 1.81
N VAL A 13 -1.17 -18.51 0.49
CA VAL A 13 -2.05 -19.49 -0.17
C VAL A 13 -1.79 -20.90 0.38
N GLN A 14 -0.54 -21.29 0.57
CA GLN A 14 -0.16 -22.57 1.16
C GLN A 14 -0.78 -22.76 2.55
N THR A 15 -0.64 -21.77 3.42
CA THR A 15 -1.20 -21.82 4.78
C THR A 15 -2.70 -21.96 4.75
N ARG A 16 -3.40 -21.21 3.90
CA ARG A 16 -4.86 -21.30 3.76
C ARG A 16 -5.31 -22.67 3.25
N VAL A 17 -4.62 -23.22 2.26
CA VAL A 17 -4.92 -24.57 1.73
C VAL A 17 -4.75 -25.65 2.79
N ILE A 18 -3.71 -25.56 3.63
CA ILE A 18 -3.47 -26.55 4.70
C ILE A 18 -4.46 -26.38 5.86
N GLN A 19 -4.91 -25.16 6.14
CA GLN A 19 -5.86 -24.88 7.24
C GLN A 19 -7.32 -25.16 6.87
N ASP A 20 -7.66 -25.06 5.59
CA ASP A 20 -9.03 -25.27 5.10
C ASP A 20 -9.31 -26.77 4.91
N ASN A 21 -9.81 -27.38 5.98
CA ASN A 21 -10.17 -28.80 5.99
C ASN A 21 -11.55 -29.09 5.38
N ASP A 22 -12.35 -28.06 5.10
CA ASP A 22 -13.68 -28.20 4.51
C ASP A 22 -13.58 -28.41 2.99
N ILE A 23 -12.73 -27.61 2.31
CA ILE A 23 -12.53 -27.68 0.87
C ILE A 23 -11.34 -28.59 0.52
N PHE A 24 -10.24 -28.53 1.29
CA PHE A 24 -8.99 -29.25 1.02
C PHE A 24 -8.74 -30.39 2.02
N ASN A 25 -9.77 -31.20 2.27
CA ASN A 25 -9.68 -32.33 3.19
C ASN A 25 -8.55 -33.31 2.79
N ASN A 26 -7.82 -33.81 3.79
CA ASN A 26 -6.65 -34.69 3.65
C ASN A 26 -5.39 -34.08 2.99
N ILE A 27 -5.32 -32.76 2.78
CA ILE A 27 -4.08 -32.10 2.34
C ILE A 27 -3.29 -31.60 3.56
N ASN A 28 -2.41 -32.45 4.08
CA ASN A 28 -1.53 -32.10 5.22
C ASN A 28 -0.31 -31.27 4.82
N ALA A 29 0.11 -31.35 3.55
CA ALA A 29 1.26 -30.63 3.02
C ALA A 29 1.12 -30.40 1.52
N VAL A 30 1.55 -29.24 1.06
CA VAL A 30 1.62 -28.89 -0.36
C VAL A 30 2.85 -28.02 -0.60
N SER A 31 3.59 -28.25 -1.69
CA SER A 31 4.78 -27.45 -1.99
C SER A 31 4.40 -26.11 -2.64
N LEU A 32 5.22 -25.07 -2.44
CA LEU A 32 5.05 -23.78 -3.13
C LEU A 32 5.10 -23.94 -4.67
N ALA A 33 5.92 -24.86 -5.17
CA ALA A 33 5.99 -25.17 -6.60
C ALA A 33 4.68 -25.78 -7.13
N THR A 34 4.02 -26.62 -6.34
CA THR A 34 2.71 -27.20 -6.68
C THR A 34 1.66 -26.11 -6.79
N ILE A 35 1.59 -25.21 -5.80
CA ILE A 35 0.67 -24.07 -5.82
C ILE A 35 0.95 -23.20 -7.05
N ASN A 36 2.20 -22.87 -7.31
CA ASN A 36 2.58 -22.04 -8.45
C ASN A 36 2.17 -22.68 -9.79
N ARG A 37 2.36 -24.00 -9.95
CA ARG A 37 1.93 -24.75 -11.14
C ARG A 37 0.41 -24.75 -11.32
N VAL A 38 -0.34 -24.95 -10.25
CA VAL A 38 -1.81 -24.94 -10.27
C VAL A 38 -2.33 -23.56 -10.69
N LEU A 39 -1.79 -22.50 -10.08
CA LEU A 39 -2.14 -21.12 -10.43
C LEU A 39 -1.87 -20.82 -11.91
N HIS A 40 -0.72 -21.23 -12.44
CA HIS A 40 -0.40 -21.09 -13.87
C HIS A 40 -1.35 -21.88 -14.77
N ARG A 41 -1.68 -23.12 -14.41
CA ARG A 41 -2.62 -23.97 -15.16
C ARG A 41 -4.00 -23.32 -15.27
N HIS A 42 -4.44 -22.65 -14.21
CA HIS A 42 -5.73 -21.97 -14.15
C HIS A 42 -5.67 -20.49 -14.58
N GLN A 43 -4.55 -20.03 -15.15
CA GLN A 43 -4.35 -18.64 -15.59
C GLN A 43 -4.58 -17.61 -14.46
N VAL A 44 -4.37 -18.01 -13.21
CA VAL A 44 -4.48 -17.14 -12.04
C VAL A 44 -3.12 -16.50 -11.79
N THR A 45 -3.05 -15.19 -11.96
CA THR A 45 -1.85 -14.42 -11.61
C THR A 45 -1.91 -13.95 -10.16
N VAL A 46 -0.87 -14.28 -9.39
CA VAL A 46 -0.72 -13.75 -8.03
C VAL A 46 -0.29 -12.29 -8.12
N LYS A 47 -1.04 -11.38 -7.48
CA LYS A 47 -0.67 -9.97 -7.39
C LYS A 47 0.70 -9.86 -6.71
N GLN A 48 1.67 -9.32 -7.44
CA GLN A 48 3.00 -9.16 -6.90
C GLN A 48 2.98 -8.18 -5.73
N LEU A 49 3.65 -8.56 -4.64
CA LEU A 49 3.90 -7.63 -3.55
C LEU A 49 5.15 -6.82 -3.90
N TYR A 50 4.95 -5.61 -4.38
CA TYR A 50 6.05 -4.68 -4.63
C TYR A 50 6.50 -4.09 -3.30
N THR A 51 7.56 -4.67 -2.73
CA THR A 51 8.26 -4.03 -1.63
C THR A 51 9.28 -3.05 -2.21
N VAL A 52 9.30 -1.86 -1.64
CA VAL A 52 10.16 -0.77 -2.05
C VAL A 52 11.43 -0.87 -1.20
N PRO A 53 12.57 -1.38 -1.74
CA PRO A 53 13.70 -1.78 -0.93
C PRO A 53 14.70 -0.64 -0.82
N PHE A 54 14.25 0.47 -0.26
CA PHE A 54 15.13 1.58 0.04
C PHE A 54 14.75 2.26 1.34
N GLU A 55 15.74 2.91 1.95
CA GLU A 55 15.67 3.63 3.23
C GLU A 55 14.48 4.60 3.34
N ARG A 56 13.86 4.98 2.20
CA ARG A 56 12.62 5.77 2.16
C ARG A 56 11.37 5.09 2.74
N ASN A 57 11.33 3.76 2.84
CA ASN A 57 10.23 3.06 3.53
C ASN A 57 10.58 2.72 5.00
N SER A 58 11.71 3.22 5.51
CA SER A 58 12.00 3.14 6.94
C SER A 58 10.98 3.96 7.72
N ASP A 59 10.65 3.52 8.93
CA ASP A 59 9.65 4.21 9.74
C ASP A 59 10.10 5.63 10.10
N ARG A 60 11.42 5.83 10.27
CA ARG A 60 12.02 7.16 10.44
C ARG A 60 11.74 8.09 9.25
N VAL A 61 11.93 7.61 8.02
CA VAL A 61 11.68 8.45 6.83
C VAL A 61 10.19 8.70 6.64
N LYS A 62 9.33 7.69 6.87
CA LYS A 62 7.87 7.89 6.85
C LYS A 62 7.43 8.96 7.85
N GLU A 63 7.98 8.94 9.07
CA GLU A 63 7.66 9.91 10.10
C GLU A 63 8.06 11.34 9.69
N ILE A 64 9.26 11.52 9.13
CA ILE A 64 9.72 12.82 8.61
C ILE A 64 8.77 13.34 7.53
N TRP A 65 8.35 12.48 6.60
CA TRP A 65 7.41 12.86 5.54
C TRP A 65 6.02 13.19 6.09
N CYS A 66 5.51 12.43 7.05
CA CYS A 66 4.23 12.72 7.70
C CYS A 66 4.25 14.11 8.35
N ARG A 67 5.30 14.44 9.10
CA ARG A 67 5.46 15.76 9.74
C ARG A 67 5.51 16.90 8.72
N TYR A 68 6.25 16.72 7.62
CA TYR A 68 6.34 17.72 6.56
C TYR A 68 4.96 17.97 5.90
N VAL A 69 4.26 16.91 5.53
CA VAL A 69 2.93 17.00 4.89
C VAL A 69 1.91 17.64 5.83
N GLN A 70 1.92 17.27 7.12
CA GLN A 70 1.05 17.88 8.13
C GLN A 70 1.28 19.39 8.23
N ARG A 71 2.55 19.81 8.40
CA ARG A 71 2.90 21.25 8.45
C ARG A 71 2.45 21.98 7.19
N ARG A 72 2.69 21.39 6.01
CA ARG A 72 2.31 22.01 4.74
C ARG A 72 0.79 22.15 4.60
N ALA A 73 0.04 21.16 5.05
CA ALA A 73 -1.41 21.18 5.04
C ALA A 73 -1.97 22.26 5.98
N GLU A 74 -1.38 22.43 7.17
CA GLU A 74 -1.73 23.50 8.12
C GLU A 74 -1.44 24.88 7.54
N GLU A 75 -0.26 25.10 6.97
CA GLU A 75 0.09 26.37 6.31
C GLU A 75 -0.89 26.74 5.19
N LEU A 76 -1.33 25.76 4.40
CA LEU A 76 -2.31 25.97 3.34
C LEU A 76 -3.70 26.30 3.89
N LYS A 77 -4.11 25.67 5.00
CA LYS A 77 -5.37 26.01 5.69
C LYS A 77 -5.32 27.43 6.23
N GLU A 78 -4.23 27.84 6.85
CA GLU A 78 -4.07 29.20 7.38
C GLU A 78 -3.96 30.27 6.27
N ARG A 79 -3.38 29.93 5.11
CA ARG A 79 -3.45 30.80 3.93
C ARG A 79 -4.87 30.93 3.37
N SER A 80 -5.63 29.83 3.35
CA SER A 80 -7.03 29.83 2.90
C SER A 80 -7.91 30.68 3.83
N LYS A 81 -7.75 30.56 5.15
CA LYS A 81 -8.44 31.40 6.14
C LYS A 81 -8.14 32.88 5.95
N ARG A 82 -6.87 33.26 5.82
CA ARG A 82 -6.45 34.64 5.55
C ARG A 82 -6.96 35.20 4.22
N GLY A 83 -7.07 34.35 3.20
CA GLY A 83 -7.68 34.72 1.92
C GLY A 83 -9.20 34.92 1.98
N ASN A 84 -9.87 34.31 2.95
CA ASN A 84 -11.31 34.47 3.20
C ASN A 84 -11.65 35.66 4.12
N GLU A 85 -10.69 36.15 4.91
CA GLU A 85 -10.88 37.31 5.81
C GLU A 85 -10.65 38.66 5.10
N GLY A 86 -9.96 38.67 3.95
CA GLY A 86 -9.76 39.85 3.11
C GLY A 86 -10.79 39.93 1.98
N GLY A 87 -12.04 40.26 2.30
CA GLY A 87 -13.02 40.66 1.29
C GLY A 87 -12.46 41.81 0.45
N TRP A 88 -12.51 41.68 -0.88
CA TRP A 88 -12.06 42.72 -1.81
C TRP A 88 -12.87 44.01 -1.58
N GLU A 89 -12.35 44.92 -0.75
CA GLU A 89 -12.84 46.29 -0.69
C GLU A 89 -12.36 47.02 -1.95
N VAL A 90 -13.11 46.85 -3.04
CA VAL A 90 -12.94 47.63 -4.25
C VAL A 90 -13.40 49.04 -3.90
N ARG A 91 -12.47 49.94 -3.57
CA ARG A 91 -12.77 51.36 -3.47
C ARG A 91 -13.15 51.85 -4.86
N ALA A 92 -14.44 52.00 -5.10
CA ALA A 92 -14.92 52.93 -6.11
C ALA A 92 -14.59 54.34 -5.61
N THR A 93 -13.69 55.02 -6.31
CA THR A 93 -13.52 56.47 -6.20
C THR A 93 -13.59 57.03 -7.60
N ASP A 94 -14.72 57.71 -7.84
CA ASP A 94 -15.15 58.69 -8.85
C ASP A 94 -14.32 58.91 -10.12
#